data_AF-A0A2L2YZX9-F1
#
_entry.id   AF-A0A2L2YZX9-F1
#
_cell.length_a   1.000
_cell.length_b   1.000
_cell.length_c   1.000
_cell.angle_alpha   90.00
_cell.angle_beta   90.00
_cell.angle_gamma   90.00
#
_symmetry.space_group_name_H-M   'P 1'
#
loop_
_entity.id
_entity.type
_entity.pdbx_description
1 polymer ?
#
loop_
_entity_poly.entity_id
_entity_poly.type
_entity_poly.pdbx_seq_one_letter_code
_entity_poly.pdbx_strand_id
1 'polypeptide(L)' 'GYWGNKIGQPHTVPCKVTGNCGSVIMRLFPAPRGTGLVAAPVPKKLLTLAGIEDCYTSCR' A
#
# COMPACT_ATOMS: atom_id res chain seq x y z
N GLY A 1 0.06 6.33 -7.10
CA GLY A 1 -1.39 6.32 -7.35
C GLY A 1 -2.06 7.33 -6.44
N TYR A 2 -3.27 7.77 -6.79
CA TYR A 2 -4.04 8.71 -5.98
C TYR A 2 -5.25 8.02 -5.37
N TRP A 3 -5.59 8.40 -4.15
CA TRP A 3 -6.86 8.03 -3.55
C TRP A 3 -7.89 9.12 -3.89
N GLY A 4 -8.72 8.86 -4.90
CA GLY A 4 -9.69 9.82 -5.42
C GLY A 4 -9.07 10.85 -6.38
N ASN A 5 -8.94 12.10 -5.93
CA ASN A 5 -8.48 13.20 -6.78
C ASN A 5 -6.96 13.17 -7.03
N LYS A 6 -6.55 13.51 -8.27
CA LYS A 6 -5.15 13.55 -8.72
C LYS A 6 -4.44 14.83 -8.26
N ILE A 7 -4.27 15.00 -6.95
CA ILE A 7 -3.67 16.21 -6.38
C ILE A 7 -2.32 15.87 -5.74
N GLY A 8 -1.26 16.52 -6.22
CA GLY A 8 0.10 16.37 -5.68
C GLY A 8 0.88 15.23 -6.31
N GLN A 9 1.81 14.63 -5.55
CA GLN A 9 2.57 13.45 -5.98
C GLN A 9 1.81 12.16 -5.69
N PRO A 10 2.06 11.07 -6.44
CA PRO A 10 1.43 9.78 -6.21
C PRO A 10 1.83 9.17 -4.86
N HIS A 11 0.91 9.12 -3.88
CA HIS A 11 1.20 8.68 -2.51
C HIS A 11 0.78 7.24 -2.17
N THR A 12 -0.17 6.66 -2.93
CA THR A 12 -0.77 5.34 -2.66
C THR A 12 -0.73 4.41 -3.89
N VAL A 13 -1.06 3.13 -3.75
CA VAL A 13 -1.38 2.26 -4.91
C VAL A 13 -2.59 2.78 -5.71
N PRO A 14 -2.62 2.62 -7.05
CA PRO A 14 -3.71 3.14 -7.91
C PRO A 14 -5.01 2.32 -7.85
N CYS A 15 -4.92 1.05 -7.47
CA CYS A 15 -6.06 0.14 -7.37
C CYS A 15 -5.80 -0.87 -6.23
N LYS A 16 -6.82 -1.68 -5.90
CA LYS A 16 -6.66 -2.78 -4.95
C LYS A 16 -5.82 -3.88 -5.62
N VAL A 17 -4.65 -4.18 -5.08
CA VAL A 17 -3.73 -5.18 -5.64
C VAL A 17 -3.66 -6.37 -4.71
N THR A 18 -3.66 -7.58 -5.25
CA THR A 18 -3.41 -8.80 -4.49
C THR A 18 -2.15 -9.48 -5.03
N GLY A 19 -1.20 -9.77 -4.14
CA GLY A 19 -0.02 -10.58 -4.43
C GLY A 19 -0.08 -11.89 -3.65
N ASN A 20 0.40 -12.97 -4.24
CA ASN A 20 0.50 -14.28 -3.61
C ASN A 20 1.95 -14.77 -3.60
N CYS A 21 2.35 -15.42 -2.51
CA CYS A 21 3.62 -16.11 -2.41
C CYS A 21 3.42 -17.36 -1.54
N GLY A 22 3.33 -18.53 -2.17
CA GLY A 22 3.03 -19.78 -1.48
C GLY A 22 1.66 -19.74 -0.79
N SER A 23 1.65 -19.94 0.54
CA SER A 23 0.45 -19.84 1.38
C SER A 23 0.08 -18.41 1.78
N VAL A 24 0.96 -17.43 1.54
CA VAL A 24 0.75 -16.04 1.97
C VAL A 24 0.08 -15.26 0.86
N ILE A 25 -1.04 -14.61 1.18
CA ILE A 25 -1.78 -13.73 0.27
C ILE A 25 -1.79 -12.33 0.89
N MET A 26 -1.23 -11.37 0.17
CA MET A 26 -1.16 -9.98 0.59
C MET A 26 -2.04 -9.11 -0.30
N ARG A 27 -2.95 -8.34 0.31
CA ARG A 27 -3.81 -7.38 -0.37
C ARG A 27 -3.42 -5.97 0.03
N LEU A 28 -3.15 -5.15 -0.96
CA LEU A 28 -2.85 -3.73 -0.85
C LEU A 28 -4.11 -2.94 -1.22
N PHE A 29 -4.60 -2.11 -0.31
CA PHE A 29 -5.71 -1.21 -0.54
C PHE A 29 -5.21 0.23 -0.54
N PRO A 30 -5.74 1.07 -1.42
CA PRO A 30 -5.33 2.45 -1.49
C PRO A 30 -5.84 3.23 -0.27
N ALA A 31 -5.00 4.14 0.26
CA ALA A 31 -5.28 4.88 1.48
C ALA A 31 -5.30 6.41 1.25
N PRO A 32 -6.08 7.16 2.05
CA PRO A 32 -6.02 8.63 2.04
C PRO A 32 -4.65 9.15 2.47
N ARG A 33 -4.32 10.39 2.09
CA ARG A 33 -3.05 11.03 2.48
C ARG A 33 -2.95 11.17 4.00
N GLY A 34 -1.79 10.81 4.55
CA GLY A 34 -1.50 10.91 5.98
C GLY A 34 -1.97 9.71 6.82
N THR A 35 -2.39 8.63 6.16
CA THR A 35 -2.69 7.34 6.83
C THR A 35 -1.41 6.65 7.29
N GLY A 36 -0.32 6.84 6.55
CA GLY A 36 0.91 6.09 6.67
C GLY A 36 0.78 4.63 6.20
N LEU A 37 1.88 3.90 6.30
CA LEU A 37 1.94 2.49 5.98
C LEU A 37 1.40 1.63 7.14
N VAL A 38 0.17 1.13 6.96
CA VAL A 38 -0.49 0.19 7.86
C VAL A 38 -0.17 -1.22 7.41
N ALA A 39 1.01 -1.70 7.80
CA ALA A 39 1.53 -3.01 7.47
C ALA A 39 2.42 -3.57 8.58
N ALA A 40 2.63 -4.89 8.54
CA ALA A 40 3.63 -5.57 9.36
C ALA A 40 5.05 -5.02 9.08
N PRO A 41 6.01 -5.14 10.01
CA PRO A 41 7.32 -4.46 9.92
C PRO A 41 8.13 -4.81 8.66
N VAL A 42 8.04 -6.06 8.18
CA VAL A 42 8.74 -6.50 6.96
C VAL A 42 8.15 -5.87 5.70
N PRO A 43 6.85 -6.03 5.39
CA PRO A 43 6.25 -5.38 4.22
C PRO A 43 6.24 -3.85 4.33
N LYS A 44 6.17 -3.28 5.53
CA LYS A 44 6.28 -1.83 5.73
C LYS A 44 7.61 -1.27 5.21
N LYS A 45 8.73 -1.95 5.48
CA LYS A 45 10.04 -1.57 4.94
C LYS A 45 10.08 -1.70 3.41
N LEU A 46 9.54 -2.79 2.86
CA LEU A 46 9.48 -3.01 1.41
C LEU A 46 8.65 -1.93 0.71
N LEU A 47 7.49 -1.56 1.27
CA LEU A 47 6.62 -0.52 0.71
C LEU A 47 7.25 0.87 0.82
N THR A 48 8.03 1.12 1.87
CA THR A 48 8.81 2.37 2.01
C THR A 48 9.88 2.46 0.92
N LEU A 49 10.59 1.36 0.66
CA LEU A 49 11.59 1.29 -0.42
C LEU A 49 10.96 1.44 -1.81
N ALA A 50 9.70 1.00 -1.97
CA ALA A 50 8.93 1.18 -3.19
C ALA A 50 8.38 2.60 -3.38
N GLY A 51 8.60 3.52 -2.44
CA GLY A 51 8.13 4.90 -2.51
C GLY A 51 6.63 5.07 -2.25
N ILE A 52 5.99 4.12 -1.55
CA ILE A 52 4.59 4.22 -1.15
C ILE A 52 4.54 4.82 0.26
N GLU A 53 3.83 5.93 0.41
CA GLU A 53 3.71 6.64 1.69
C GLU A 53 2.48 6.19 2.48
N ASP A 54 1.35 5.96 1.78
CA ASP A 54 0.09 5.57 2.39
C ASP A 54 -0.47 4.31 1.73
N CYS A 55 -0.67 3.25 2.53
CA CYS A 55 -1.35 2.04 2.06
C CYS A 55 -1.86 1.22 3.24
N TYR A 56 -3.06 0.65 3.06
CA TYR A 56 -3.56 -0.40 3.94
C TYR A 56 -3.17 -1.77 3.40
N THR A 57 -2.70 -2.63 4.29
CA THR A 57 -2.39 -4.00 3.93
C THR A 57 -3.23 -5.00 4.72
N SER A 58 -3.67 -6.05 4.04
CA SER A 58 -4.30 -7.22 4.65
C SER A 58 -3.51 -8.44 4.23
N CYS A 59 -2.97 -9.16 5.21
CA CYS A 59 -2.23 -10.40 4.98
C CYS A 59 -3.10 -11.57 5.45
N ARG A 60 -3.16 -12.61 4.64
CA ARG A 60 -3.73 -13.92 4.99
C ARG A 60 -2.66 -14.99 4.81
#